data_AF-A0A1V2AYZ6-F1
#
_entry.id   AF-A0A1V2AYZ6-F1
#
_cell.length_a   1.000
_cell.length_b   1.000
_cell.length_c   1.000
_cell.angle_alpha   90.00
_cell.angle_beta   90.00
_cell.angle_gamma   90.00
#
_symmetry.space_group_name_H-M   'P 1'
#
loop_
_entity.id
_entity.type
_entity.pdbx_description
1 polymer ?
#
loop_
_entity_poly.entity_id
_entity_poly.type
_entity_poly.pdbx_seq_one_letter_code
_entity_poly.pdbx_strand_id
1 'polypeptide(L)' 'MSVEELYSKMLADGYQPGTRIRLMSCWSGSLEGGAAQRLSTMSQGMVVAPTRPMFVGYPGSWFQLGKPIVPRGVFKIFKP' A
#
# COMPACT_ATOMS: atom_id res chain seq x y z
N MET A 1 5.63 -2.70 13.22
CA MET A 1 6.63 -2.05 12.35
C MET A 1 6.13 -0.67 11.99
N SER A 2 6.93 0.36 12.28
CA SER A 2 6.64 1.73 11.90
C SER A 2 6.92 1.98 10.40
N VAL A 3 6.54 3.15 9.88
CA VAL A 3 6.80 3.49 8.47
C VAL A 3 8.31 3.68 8.24
N GLU A 4 9.00 4.24 9.22
CA GLU A 4 10.43 4.51 9.21
C GLU A 4 11.24 3.20 9.23
N GLU A 5 10.83 2.25 10.07
CA GLU A 5 11.42 0.90 10.12
C GLU A 5 11.23 0.17 8.79
N LEU A 6 10.01 0.22 8.23
CA LEU A 6 9.70 -0.39 6.94
C LEU A 6 10.56 0.24 5.82
N TYR A 7 10.63 1.57 5.76
CA TYR A 7 11.38 2.27 4.72
C TYR A 7 12.89 2.00 4.83
N SER A 8 13.43 1.98 6.05
CA SER A 8 14.84 1.64 6.28
C SER A 8 15.15 0.21 5.81
N LYS A 9 14.26 -0.74 6.11
CA LYS A 9 14.38 -2.12 5.62
C LYS A 9 14.30 -2.19 4.09
N MET A 10 13.38 -1.46 3.47
CA MET A 10 13.26 -1.42 2.01
C MET A 10 14.56 -0.94 1.36
N LEU A 11 15.17 0.14 1.87
CA LEU A 11 16.45 0.64 1.37
C LEU A 11 17.57 -0.40 1.51
N ALA A 12 17.64 -1.08 2.65
CA ALA A 12 18.61 -2.17 2.88
C ALA A 12 18.41 -3.35 1.92
N ASP A 13 17.16 -3.64 1.54
CA ASP A 13 16.79 -4.68 0.59
C ASP A 13 16.92 -4.21 -0.89
N GLY A 14 17.47 -3.02 -1.14
CA GLY A 14 17.77 -2.51 -2.50
C GLY A 14 16.66 -1.71 -3.16
N TYR A 15 15.65 -1.28 -2.42
CA TYR A 15 14.62 -0.38 -2.93
C TYR A 15 15.22 0.95 -3.41
N GLN A 16 14.82 1.38 -4.60
CA GLN A 16 15.21 2.69 -5.16
C GLN A 16 14.10 3.73 -4.88
N PRO A 17 14.40 4.86 -4.21
CA PRO A 17 13.45 5.96 -4.04
C PRO A 17 12.78 6.37 -5.35
N GLY A 18 11.50 6.71 -5.30
CA GLY A 18 10.66 6.97 -6.48
C GLY A 18 10.00 5.74 -7.09
N THR A 19 10.46 4.52 -6.77
CA THR A 19 9.84 3.28 -7.27
C THR A 19 8.40 3.14 -6.77
N ARG A 20 7.51 2.62 -7.61
CA ARG A 20 6.11 2.41 -7.22
C ARG A 20 6.00 1.30 -6.16
N ILE A 21 5.27 1.57 -5.09
CA ILE A 21 5.00 0.63 -4.00
C ILE A 21 3.54 0.18 -4.07
N ARG A 22 3.30 -1.13 -3.93
CA ARG A 22 1.96 -1.69 -3.72
C ARG A 22 1.91 -2.37 -2.35
N LEU A 23 1.16 -1.78 -1.43
CA LEU A 23 0.91 -2.41 -0.14
C LEU A 23 -0.13 -3.51 -0.31
N MET A 24 0.11 -4.64 0.34
CA MET A 24 -0.82 -5.77 0.40
C MET A 24 -1.47 -5.93 1.78
N SER A 25 -1.30 -4.93 2.65
CA SER A 25 -1.83 -4.93 4.02
C SER A 25 -3.23 -4.34 4.09
N CYS A 26 -4.11 -5.02 4.84
CA CYS A 26 -5.50 -4.60 5.10
C CYS A 26 -5.56 -3.15 5.59
N TRP A 27 -6.52 -2.38 5.07
CA TRP A 27 -6.83 -1.00 5.52
C TRP A 27 -5.67 0.01 5.45
N SER A 28 -4.53 -0.33 4.85
CA SER A 28 -3.34 0.53 4.85
C SER A 28 -3.54 1.86 4.11
N GLY A 29 -4.53 1.94 3.21
CA GLY A 29 -4.90 3.15 2.46
C GLY A 29 -6.15 3.87 2.97
N SER A 30 -6.73 3.44 4.09
CA SER A 30 -8.04 3.92 4.54
C SER A 30 -8.04 5.31 5.17
N LEU A 31 -6.88 5.80 5.63
CA LEU A 31 -6.74 7.08 6.33
C LEU A 31 -5.86 8.05 5.52
N GLU A 32 -6.33 9.29 5.35
CA GLU A 32 -5.45 10.42 5.02
C GLU A 32 -4.50 10.67 6.20
N GLY A 33 -3.24 10.98 5.91
CA GLY A 33 -2.16 11.12 6.90
C GLY A 33 -1.66 9.80 7.49
N GLY A 34 -2.22 8.67 7.04
CA GLY A 34 -1.87 7.33 7.51
C GLY A 34 -0.54 6.80 6.96
N ALA A 35 -0.24 5.54 7.28
CA ALA A 35 1.04 4.90 6.95
C ALA A 35 1.35 4.91 5.44
N ALA A 36 0.37 4.68 4.58
CA ALA A 36 0.57 4.68 3.12
C ALA A 36 0.95 6.07 2.57
N GLN A 37 0.36 7.14 3.10
CA GLN A 37 0.71 8.51 2.70
C GLN A 37 2.08 8.92 3.23
N ARG A 38 2.38 8.61 4.50
CA ARG A 38 3.72 8.86 5.05
C ARG A 38 4.80 8.14 4.25
N LEU A 39 4.53 6.89 3.86
CA LEU A 39 5.43 6.11 3.03
C LEU A 39 5.60 6.73 1.62
N SER A 40 4.55 7.30 1.00
CA SER A 40 4.69 7.95 -0.31
C SER A 40 5.58 9.18 -0.23
N THR A 41 5.43 9.99 0.82
CA THR A 41 6.28 11.15 1.07
C THR A 41 7.73 10.74 1.36
N MET A 42 7.97 9.75 2.23
CA MET A 42 9.34 9.33 2.57
C MET A 42 10.07 8.69 1.39
N SER A 43 9.38 7.82 0.64
CA SER A 43 9.96 7.10 -0.48
C SER A 43 10.03 7.93 -1.76
N GLN A 44 9.42 9.12 -1.77
CA GLN A 44 9.19 9.94 -2.98
C GLN A 44 8.53 9.15 -4.11
N GLY A 45 7.79 8.08 -3.77
CA GLY A 45 7.22 7.11 -4.69
C GLY A 45 5.70 7.07 -4.61
N MET A 46 5.06 6.60 -5.69
CA MET A 46 3.62 6.34 -5.69
C MET A 46 3.31 5.11 -4.83
N VAL A 47 2.42 5.26 -3.85
CA VAL A 47 1.95 4.15 -3.00
C VAL A 47 0.51 3.80 -3.33
N VAL A 48 0.28 2.53 -3.68
CA VAL A 48 -1.06 1.96 -3.89
C VAL A 48 -1.41 1.10 -2.69
N ALA A 49 -2.47 1.46 -1.98
CA ALA A 49 -2.81 0.82 -0.71
C ALA A 49 -4.30 0.42 -0.62
N PRO A 50 -4.62 -0.80 -0.14
CA PRO A 50 -5.97 -1.26 0.13
C PRO A 50 -6.72 -0.35 1.11
N THR A 51 -7.97 -0.01 0.80
CA THR A 51 -8.84 0.72 1.73
C THR A 51 -9.71 -0.20 2.59
N ARG A 52 -9.56 -1.52 2.44
CA ARG A 52 -10.41 -2.57 3.00
C ARG A 52 -9.61 -3.85 3.35
N PRO A 53 -10.22 -4.87 3.99
CA PRO A 53 -9.55 -6.13 4.26
C PRO A 53 -9.16 -6.81 2.94
N MET A 54 -7.95 -7.37 2.91
CA MET A 54 -7.41 -8.14 1.79
C MET A 54 -7.22 -9.60 2.20
N PHE A 55 -7.50 -10.50 1.27
CA PHE A 55 -7.33 -11.94 1.43
C PHE A 55 -6.51 -12.47 0.27
N VAL A 56 -5.56 -13.35 0.58
CA VAL A 56 -4.92 -14.20 -0.43
C VAL A 56 -5.82 -15.43 -0.58
N GLY A 57 -6.33 -15.68 -1.79
CA GLY A 57 -7.12 -16.88 -2.06
C GLY A 57 -6.27 -17.96 -2.71
N TYR A 58 -6.72 -18.50 -3.85
CA TYR A 58 -5.94 -19.42 -4.66
C TYR A 58 -4.57 -18.83 -5.05
N PRO A 59 -3.55 -19.65 -5.34
CA PRO A 59 -2.23 -19.17 -5.76
C PRO A 59 -2.33 -18.09 -6.85
N GLY A 60 -1.73 -16.92 -6.58
CA GLY A 60 -1.75 -15.77 -7.49
C GLY A 60 -2.99 -14.88 -7.43
N SER A 61 -3.97 -15.17 -6.56
CA SER A 61 -5.21 -14.40 -6.45
C SER A 61 -5.36 -13.65 -5.11
N TRP A 62 -5.93 -12.45 -5.20
CA TRP A 62 -6.16 -11.56 -4.06
C TRP A 62 -7.59 -11.03 -4.13
N PHE A 63 -8.27 -10.98 -3.00
CA PHE A 63 -9.66 -10.54 -2.88
C PHE A 63 -9.79 -9.48 -1.79
N GLN A 64 -10.76 -8.57 -1.91
CA GLN A 64 -11.13 -7.66 -0.82
C GLN A 64 -12.57 -7.90 -0.37
N LEU A 65 -12.83 -7.82 0.93
CA LEU A 65 -14.17 -8.05 1.48
C LEU A 65 -15.15 -6.95 1.04
N GLY A 66 -16.33 -7.34 0.52
CA GLY A 66 -17.54 -6.56 0.73
C GLY A 66 -18.20 -5.77 -0.42
N LYS A 67 -17.97 -6.08 -1.72
CA LYS A 67 -18.92 -5.85 -2.87
C LYS A 67 -18.23 -6.09 -4.23
N PRO A 68 -18.98 -6.20 -5.37
CA PRO A 68 -18.38 -6.33 -6.69
C PRO A 68 -17.42 -5.18 -6.95
N ILE A 69 -16.34 -5.47 -7.66
CA ILE A 69 -15.23 -4.58 -8.01
C ILE A 69 -15.80 -3.26 -8.55
N VAL A 70 -15.93 -2.24 -7.67
CA VAL A 70 -16.28 -0.90 -8.12
C VAL A 70 -15.01 -0.32 -8.73
N PRO A 71 -15.01 0.05 -10.01
CA PRO A 71 -13.84 0.68 -10.61
C PRO A 71 -13.58 1.98 -9.85
N ARG A 72 -12.46 2.05 -9.11
CA ARG A 72 -11.94 3.16 -8.28
C ARG A 72 -12.17 3.12 -6.76
N GLY A 73 -12.84 2.12 -6.18
CA GLY A 73 -13.19 2.13 -4.73
C GLY A 73 -12.29 1.33 -3.76
N VAL A 74 -11.33 0.56 -4.29
CA VAL A 74 -10.74 -0.62 -3.60
C VAL A 74 -9.28 -0.40 -3.17
N PHE A 75 -8.58 0.47 -3.89
CA PHE A 75 -7.24 0.91 -3.57
C PHE A 75 -7.18 2.43 -3.66
N LYS A 76 -6.48 3.03 -2.71
CA LYS A 76 -6.13 4.43 -2.76
C LYS A 76 -4.73 4.60 -3.27
N ILE A 77 -4.52 5.65 -4.06
CA ILE A 77 -3.23 6.00 -4.63
C ILE A 77 -2.76 7.27 -3.93
N PHE A 78 -1.61 7.19 -3.29
CA PHE A 78 -0.92 8.33 -2.72
C PHE A 78 0.24 8.70 -3.64
N LYS A 79 0.35 9.99 -3.94
CA LYS A 79 1.48 10.57 -4.65
C LYS A 79 2.41 11.23 -3.62
N PRO A 80 3.70 11.44 -3.96
CA PRO A 80 4.65 12.12 -3.09
C PRO A 80 4.13 13.47 -2.59
#